data_AF-A0A1F3LEH0-F1
#
_entry.id   AF-A0A1F3LEH0-F1
#
_cell.length_a   1.000
_cell.length_b   1.000
_cell.length_c   1.000
_cell.angle_alpha   90.00
_cell.angle_beta   90.00
_cell.angle_gamma   90.00
#
_symmetry.space_group_name_H-M   'P 1'
#
loop_
_entity.id
_entity.type
_entity.pdbx_description
1 polymer ?
#
loop_
_entity_poly.entity_id
_entity_poly.type
_entity_poly.pdbx_seq_one_letter_code
_entity_poly.pdbx_strand_id
1 'polypeptide(L)'
;MKLESKKVLPIIIIAFGVVTFGFAIMSFIYVNNLTFRICTQISIALSMMFLGLHNLIVQKKRMVAFFHFGVSLLTLFVMELTIVLHMGKL
;
A
#
# COMPACT_ATOMS: atom_id res chain seq x y z
N MET A 1 -7.11 -9.06 23.48
CA MET A 1 -6.83 -8.69 22.06
C MET A 1 -5.83 -7.53 21.85
N LYS A 2 -5.54 -6.64 22.82
CA LYS A 2 -4.67 -5.45 22.60
C LYS A 2 -3.15 -5.72 22.48
N LEU A 3 -2.66 -6.89 22.93
CA LEU A 3 -1.22 -7.19 22.95
C LEU A 3 -0.72 -7.90 21.70
N GLU A 4 -1.54 -8.76 21.09
CA GLU A 4 -1.16 -9.53 19.91
C GLU A 4 -1.04 -8.63 18.67
N SER A 5 -1.96 -7.67 18.49
CA SER A 5 -1.91 -6.77 17.34
C SER A 5 -0.63 -5.91 17.31
N LYS A 6 -0.03 -5.60 18.47
CA LYS A 6 1.22 -4.84 18.55
C LYS A 6 2.44 -5.60 18.00
N LYS A 7 2.42 -6.92 18.05
CA LYS A 7 3.50 -7.77 17.52
C LYS A 7 3.24 -8.19 16.08
N VAL A 8 1.98 -8.41 15.73
CA VAL A 8 1.58 -8.89 14.39
C VAL A 8 1.64 -7.78 13.34
N LEU A 9 1.20 -6.55 13.65
CA LEU A 9 1.25 -5.44 12.69
C LEU A 9 2.64 -5.18 12.08
N PRO A 10 3.74 -5.06 12.86
CA PRO A 10 5.05 -4.82 12.28
C PRO A 10 5.53 -5.97 11.38
N ILE A 11 5.19 -7.23 11.71
CA ILE A 11 5.51 -8.38 10.86
C ILE A 11 4.77 -8.29 9.52
N ILE A 12 3.48 -7.93 9.56
CA ILE A 12 2.67 -7.74 8.35
C ILE A 12 3.26 -6.63 7.48
N ILE A 13 3.68 -5.50 8.06
CA ILE A 13 4.28 -4.38 7.31
C ILE A 13 5.56 -4.83 6.60
N ILE A 14 6.42 -5.59 7.28
CA ILE A 14 7.66 -6.11 6.66
C ILE A 14 7.33 -7.08 5.51
N ALA A 15 6.40 -8.02 5.74
CA ALA A 15 5.99 -8.98 4.72
C ALA A 15 5.42 -8.29 3.47
N PHE A 16 4.52 -7.32 3.66
CA PHE A 16 3.99 -6.52 2.56
C PHE A 16 5.07 -5.67 1.88
N GLY A 17 6.06 -5.16 2.63
CA GLY A 17 7.20 -4.46 2.06
C GLY A 17 8.02 -5.34 1.09
N VAL A 18 8.32 -6.58 1.48
CA VAL A 18 9.03 -7.55 0.63
C VAL A 18 8.21 -7.89 -0.63
N VAL A 19 6.92 -8.16 -0.47
CA VAL A 19 6.02 -8.46 -1.60
C VAL A 19 5.90 -7.26 -2.55
N THR A 20 5.77 -6.05 -2.00
CA THR A 20 5.72 -4.80 -2.78
C THR A 20 6.99 -4.61 -3.58
N PHE A 21 8.16 -4.88 -2.97
CA PHE A 21 9.44 -4.80 -3.67
C PHE A 21 9.54 -5.81 -4.82
N GLY A 22 9.07 -7.05 -4.61
CA GLY A 22 8.98 -8.05 -5.66
C GLY A 22 8.08 -7.60 -6.83
N PHE A 23 6.89 -7.07 -6.53
CA PHE A 23 6.02 -6.53 -7.57
C PHE A 23 6.60 -5.31 -8.27
N ALA A 24 7.33 -4.44 -7.56
CA ALA A 24 8.00 -3.30 -8.16
C ALA A 24 9.07 -3.72 -9.18
N ILE A 25 9.89 -4.73 -8.85
CA ILE A 25 10.86 -5.31 -9.80
C ILE A 25 10.14 -5.89 -11.02
N MET A 26 9.09 -6.69 -10.81
CA MET A 26 8.32 -7.27 -11.90
C MET A 26 7.64 -6.20 -12.76
N SER A 27 7.12 -5.14 -12.15
CA SER A 27 6.53 -3.99 -12.84
C SER A 27 7.57 -3.24 -13.69
N PHE A 28 8.82 -3.16 -13.23
CA PHE A 28 9.91 -2.57 -14.01
C PHE A 28 10.34 -3.44 -15.18
N ILE A 29 10.38 -4.76 -15.03
CA ILE A 29 10.71 -5.70 -16.12
C ILE A 29 9.56 -5.75 -17.14
N TYR A 30 8.32 -5.76 -16.68
CA TYR A 30 7.11 -5.85 -17.49
C TYR A 30 6.34 -4.52 -17.50
N VAL A 31 6.98 -3.45 -17.99
CA VAL A 31 6.47 -2.06 -17.94
C VAL A 31 5.05 -1.89 -18.48
N ASN A 32 4.70 -2.66 -19.52
CA ASN A 32 3.39 -2.62 -20.19
C ASN A 32 2.34 -3.53 -19.56
N ASN A 33 2.69 -4.30 -18.53
CA ASN A 33 1.76 -5.21 -17.88
C ASN A 33 1.00 -4.46 -16.78
N LEU A 34 -0.24 -4.11 -17.08
CA LEU A 34 -1.15 -3.41 -16.17
C LEU A 34 -1.33 -4.15 -14.84
N THR A 35 -1.35 -5.49 -14.85
CA THR A 35 -1.53 -6.31 -13.65
C THR A 35 -0.42 -6.07 -12.63
N PHE A 36 0.85 -6.06 -13.05
CA PHE A 36 1.97 -5.83 -12.12
C PHE A 36 1.97 -4.40 -11.58
N ARG A 37 1.57 -3.42 -12.39
CA ARG A 37 1.40 -2.03 -11.93
C ARG A 37 0.31 -1.92 -10.86
N ILE A 38 -0.86 -2.50 -11.10
CA ILE A 38 -1.98 -2.52 -10.14
C ILE A 38 -1.56 -3.25 -8.86
N CYS A 39 -0.98 -4.45 -8.96
CA CYS A 39 -0.52 -5.21 -7.79
C CYS A 39 0.51 -4.44 -6.97
N THR A 40 1.42 -3.71 -7.62
CA THR A 40 2.39 -2.83 -6.93
C THR A 40 1.67 -1.72 -6.17
N GLN A 41 0.73 -1.01 -6.82
CA GLN A 41 -0.04 0.08 -6.20
C GLN A 41 -0.92 -0.40 -5.04
N ILE A 42 -1.62 -1.54 -5.18
CA ILE A 42 -2.38 -2.16 -4.10
C ILE A 42 -1.47 -2.49 -2.91
N SER A 43 -0.30 -3.08 -3.18
CA SER A 43 0.62 -3.49 -2.12
C SER A 43 1.20 -2.28 -1.37
N ILE A 44 1.51 -1.17 -2.07
CA ILE A 44 1.89 0.11 -1.45
C ILE A 44 0.74 0.67 -0.61
N ALA A 45 -0.48 0.71 -1.15
CA ALA A 45 -1.64 1.26 -0.46
C ALA A 45 -1.93 0.48 0.84
N LEU A 46 -1.89 -0.86 0.79
CA LEU A 46 -2.04 -1.72 1.97
C LEU A 46 -0.90 -1.51 2.98
N SER A 47 0.35 -1.42 2.52
CA SER A 47 1.50 -1.15 3.38
C SER A 47 1.34 0.17 4.15
N MET A 48 0.93 1.24 3.45
CA MET A 48 0.66 2.55 4.06
C MET A 48 -0.52 2.50 5.01
N MET A 49 -1.57 1.75 4.69
CA MET A 49 -2.72 1.56 5.58
C MET A 49 -2.30 0.84 6.88
N PHE A 50 -1.54 -0.25 6.79
CA PHE A 50 -1.04 -0.95 7.98
C PHE A 50 -0.07 -0.11 8.80
N LEU A 51 0.81 0.66 8.14
CA LEU A 51 1.70 1.60 8.82
C LEU A 51 0.92 2.73 9.50
N GLY A 52 -0.17 3.20 8.89
CA GLY A 52 -1.13 4.12 9.50
C GLY A 52 -1.79 3.53 10.74
N LEU A 53 -2.31 2.30 10.67
CA LEU A 53 -2.86 1.60 11.83
C LEU A 53 -1.81 1.42 12.94
N HIS A 54 -0.58 1.05 12.58
CA HIS A 54 0.51 0.89 13.54
C HIS A 54 0.81 2.21 14.26
N ASN A 55 0.91 3.30 13.51
CA ASN A 55 1.13 4.62 14.06
C ASN A 55 -0.04 5.10 14.93
N LEU A 56 -1.27 4.74 14.58
CA LEU A 56 -2.47 5.11 15.35
C LEU A 56 -2.62 4.31 16.64
N ILE A 57 -2.50 2.99 16.57
CA ILE A 57 -2.82 2.06 17.66
C ILE A 57 -1.62 1.81 18.57
N VAL A 58 -0.44 1.63 17.98
CA VAL A 58 0.79 1.26 18.71
C VAL A 58 1.54 2.51 19.16
N GLN A 59 1.87 3.41 18.21
CA GLN A 59 2.65 4.61 18.52
C GLN A 59 1.82 5.81 19.01
N LYS A 60 0.47 5.75 18.89
CA LYS A 60 -0.46 6.84 19.23
C LYS A 60 -0.17 8.18 18.53
N LYS A 61 0.53 8.17 17.39
CA LYS A 61 0.87 9.35 16.57
C LYS A 61 -0.23 9.62 15.55
N ARG A 62 -1.31 10.28 15.97
CA ARG A 62 -2.51 10.50 15.14
C ARG A 62 -2.23 11.23 13.81
N MET A 63 -1.51 12.35 13.84
CA MET A 63 -1.21 13.11 12.62
C MET A 63 -0.41 12.29 11.60
N VAL A 64 0.57 11.53 12.09
CA VAL A 64 1.37 10.63 11.25
C VAL A 64 0.49 9.51 10.69
N ALA A 65 -0.40 8.91 11.49
CA ALA A 65 -1.32 7.90 10.99
C ALA A 65 -2.24 8.42 9.89
N PHE A 66 -2.83 9.61 10.07
CA PHE A 66 -3.69 10.23 9.05
C PHE A 66 -2.93 10.57 7.77
N PHE A 67 -1.67 10.99 7.88
CA PHE A 67 -0.81 11.18 6.70
C PHE A 67 -0.65 9.88 5.91
N HIS A 68 -0.36 8.75 6.59
CA HIS A 68 -0.22 7.45 5.93
C HIS A 68 -1.54 6.98 5.30
N PHE A 69 -2.68 7.20 5.96
CA PHE A 69 -3.99 6.92 5.37
C PHE A 69 -4.28 7.79 4.14
N GLY A 70 -3.88 9.06 4.17
CA GLY A 70 -4.00 9.97 3.02
C GLY A 70 -3.15 9.50 1.83
N VAL A 71 -1.90 9.07 2.07
CA VAL A 71 -1.04 8.51 1.02
C VAL A 71 -1.63 7.22 0.43
N SER A 72 -2.18 6.34 1.29
CA SER A 72 -2.88 5.13 0.85
C SER A 72 -4.08 5.45 -0.06
N LEU A 73 -4.94 6.39 0.35
CA LEU A 73 -6.09 6.82 -0.43
C LEU A 73 -5.69 7.44 -1.77
N LEU A 74 -4.67 8.30 -1.77
CA LEU A 74 -4.13 8.90 -2.99
C LEU A 74 -3.59 7.84 -3.95
N THR A 75 -2.94 6.79 -3.41
CA THR A 75 -2.40 5.69 -4.21
C THR A 75 -3.51 4.90 -4.89
N LEU A 76 -4.60 4.61 -4.18
CA LEU A 76 -5.78 3.95 -4.75
C LEU A 76 -6.47 4.81 -5.81
N PHE A 77 -6.57 6.12 -5.58
CA PHE A 77 -7.09 7.05 -6.58
C PHE A 77 -6.26 7.07 -7.86
N VAL A 78 -4.93 7.14 -7.73
CA VAL A 78 -4.00 7.08 -8.89
C VAL A 78 -4.13 5.73 -9.61
N MET A 79 -4.35 4.64 -8.88
CA MET A 79 -4.60 3.31 -9.47
C MET A 79 -5.88 3.29 -10.29
N GLU A 80 -7.01 3.79 -9.76
CA GLU A 80 -8.26 3.89 -10.53
C GLU A 80 -8.05 4.70 -11.81
N LEU A 81 -7.35 5.84 -11.71
CA LEU A 81 -7.05 6.69 -12.85
C LEU A 81 -6.17 5.98 -13.89
N THR A 82 -5.20 5.18 -13.42
CA THR A 82 -4.35 4.34 -14.27
C THR A 82 -5.16 3.27 -15.01
N ILE A 83 -6.11 2.61 -14.32
CA ILE A 83 -6.99 1.60 -14.93
C ILE A 83 -7.88 2.25 -15.99
N VAL A 84 -8.51 3.39 -15.67
CA VAL A 84 -9.41 4.10 -16.58
C VAL A 84 -8.68 4.55 -17.85
N LEU A 85 -7.48 5.13 -17.70
CA LEU A 85 -6.65 5.55 -18.83
C LEU A 85 -6.20 4.36 -19.69
N HIS A 86 -5.85 3.24 -19.08
CA HIS A 86 -5.35 2.07 -19.81
C HIS A 86 -6.48 1.26 -20.49
N MET A 87 -7.70 1.29 -19.94
CA MET A 87 -8.86 0.62 -20.53
C MET A 87 -9.63 1.48 -21.55
N GLY A 88 -9.15 2.69 -21.87
CA GLY A 88 -9.68 3.49 -22.98
C GLY A 88 -11.15 3.89 -22.83
N LYS A 89 -11.58 4.23 -21.61
CA LYS A 89 -12.91 4.83 -21.36
C LYS A 89 -12.85 6.31 -20.95
N LEU A 90 -11.85 7.03 -21.46
CA LEU A 90 -11.78 8.49 -21.51
C LEU A 90 -10.92 8.93 -22.70
#